data_AF-A0A959UVB0-F1
#
_entry.id   AF-A0A959UVB0-F1
#
_cell.length_a   1.000
_cell.length_b   1.000
_cell.length_c   1.000
_cell.angle_alpha   90.00
_cell.angle_beta   90.00
_cell.angle_gamma   90.00
#
_symmetry.space_group_name_H-M   'P 1'
#
loop_
_entity.id
_entity.type
_entity.pdbx_description
1 polymer ?
#
loop_
_entity_poly.entity_id
_entity_poly.type
_entity_poly.pdbx_seq_one_letter_code
_entity_poly.pdbx_strand_id
1 'polypeptide(L)'
;MRLGLLLCLGAAAAGCSTEKDAFLNRTYHRLTARDNGWFNANEKLNETITGIEDAHEDNYDEVLPIFVYGTEEQAKAAIPDLETCIEKCSVVIDRHSMTVRDKERNTWIDDAHFVIGKAQFYKRTYVEAERMFAYISRR
;
A
#
# COMPACT_ATOMS: atom_id res chain seq x y z
N MET A 1 -12.14 -36.49 -18.44
CA MET A 1 -11.19 -35.35 -18.46
C MET A 1 -11.88 -33.98 -18.51
N ARG A 2 -12.92 -33.75 -19.33
CA ARG A 2 -13.63 -32.45 -19.42
C ARG A 2 -14.44 -32.06 -18.17
N LEU A 3 -15.07 -33.02 -17.48
CA LEU A 3 -15.88 -32.74 -16.29
C LEU A 3 -15.03 -32.36 -15.07
N GLY A 4 -13.85 -32.97 -14.91
CA GLY A 4 -12.91 -32.63 -13.84
C GLY A 4 -12.29 -31.24 -14.02
N LEU A 5 -12.01 -30.83 -15.26
CA LEU A 5 -11.51 -29.48 -15.56
C LEU A 5 -12.56 -28.40 -15.23
N LEU A 6 -13.83 -28.66 -15.54
CA LEU A 6 -14.96 -27.78 -15.20
C LEU A 6 -15.18 -27.68 -13.68
N LEU A 7 -15.04 -28.80 -12.95
CA LEU A 7 -15.17 -28.81 -11.50
C LEU A 7 -14.03 -28.04 -10.81
N CYS A 8 -12.79 -28.18 -11.30
CA CYS A 8 -11.64 -27.43 -10.81
C CYS A 8 -11.76 -25.92 -11.11
N LEU A 9 -12.25 -25.53 -12.30
CA LEU A 9 -12.51 -24.12 -12.61
C LEU A 9 -13.59 -23.52 -11.69
N GLY A 10 -14.66 -24.27 -11.41
CA GLY A 10 -15.73 -23.83 -10.49
C GLY A 10 -15.25 -23.63 -9.06
N ALA A 11 -14.36 -24.50 -8.57
CA ALA A 11 -13.75 -24.37 -7.24
C ALA A 11 -12.80 -23.16 -7.14
N ALA A 12 -12.05 -22.86 -8.21
CA ALA A 12 -11.17 -21.69 -8.26
C ALA A 12 -11.96 -20.37 -8.18
N ALA A 13 -13.12 -20.29 -8.82
CA ALA A 13 -13.97 -19.10 -8.79
C ALA A 13 -14.54 -18.79 -7.39
N ALA A 14 -14.65 -19.78 -6.50
CA ALA A 14 -15.16 -19.58 -5.15
C ALA A 14 -14.21 -18.80 -4.24
N GLY A 15 -12.90 -18.80 -4.54
CA GLY A 15 -11.86 -18.12 -3.75
C GLY A 15 -11.74 -16.61 -4.00
N CYS A 16 -12.31 -16.09 -5.09
CA CYS A 16 -12.17 -14.69 -5.50
C CYS A 16 -13.19 -13.72 -4.86
N SER A 17 -14.09 -14.22 -3.99
CA SER A 17 -15.10 -13.39 -3.34
C SER A 17 -14.56 -12.78 -2.04
N THR A 18 -14.65 -11.45 -1.95
CA THR A 18 -14.25 -10.64 -0.77
C THR A 18 -15.26 -10.67 0.36
N GLU A 19 -16.53 -11.00 0.07
CA GLU A 19 -17.63 -11.03 1.05
C GLU A 19 -17.65 -12.30 1.90
N LYS A 20 -16.96 -13.36 1.47
CA LYS A 20 -16.95 -14.66 2.15
C LYS A 20 -15.82 -14.74 3.19
N ASP A 21 -16.19 -14.82 4.47
CA ASP A 21 -15.26 -15.03 5.59
C ASP A 21 -14.83 -16.50 5.74
N ALA A 22 -14.30 -17.09 4.66
CA ALA A 22 -13.76 -18.44 4.64
C ALA A 22 -12.23 -18.44 4.58
N PHE A 23 -11.59 -19.49 5.09
CA PHE A 23 -10.12 -19.57 5.16
C PHE A 23 -9.44 -19.43 3.78
N LEU A 24 -9.96 -20.10 2.75
CA LEU A 24 -9.40 -20.04 1.39
C LEU A 24 -9.53 -18.64 0.79
N ASN A 25 -10.70 -18.01 0.90
CA ASN A 25 -10.93 -16.63 0.44
C ASN A 25 -9.99 -15.65 1.13
N ARG A 26 -9.92 -15.67 2.47
CA ARG A 26 -9.02 -14.81 3.25
C ARG A 26 -7.56 -15.00 2.84
N THR A 27 -7.14 -16.24 2.62
CA THR A 27 -5.76 -16.56 2.26
C THR A 27 -5.43 -16.05 0.86
N TYR A 28 -6.33 -16.28 -0.10
CA TYR A 28 -6.18 -15.77 -1.47
C TYR A 28 -6.06 -14.24 -1.50
N HIS A 29 -7.03 -13.52 -0.93
CA HIS A 29 -7.00 -12.05 -0.93
C HIS A 29 -5.81 -11.47 -0.15
N ARG A 30 -5.39 -12.11 0.96
CA ARG A 30 -4.19 -11.69 1.70
C ARG A 30 -2.91 -11.86 0.88
N LEU A 31 -2.71 -13.02 0.26
CA LEU A 31 -1.50 -13.28 -0.53
C LEU A 31 -1.44 -12.38 -1.75
N THR A 32 -2.55 -12.23 -2.48
CA THR A 32 -2.60 -11.35 -3.65
C THR A 32 -2.41 -9.88 -3.27
N ALA A 33 -3.00 -9.41 -2.16
CA ALA A 33 -2.78 -8.05 -1.67
C ALA A 33 -1.31 -7.77 -1.36
N ARG A 34 -0.65 -8.68 -0.63
CA ARG A 34 0.76 -8.58 -0.26
C ARG A 34 1.67 -8.57 -1.48
N ASP A 35 1.59 -9.62 -2.30
CA ASP A 35 2.62 -9.91 -3.31
C ASP A 35 2.41 -9.14 -4.62
N ASN A 36 1.17 -8.72 -4.93
CA ASN A 36 0.89 -8.06 -6.21
C ASN A 36 1.06 -6.54 -6.13
N GLY A 37 0.32 -5.89 -5.22
CA GLY A 37 0.29 -4.43 -5.17
C GLY A 37 1.08 -3.84 -4.02
N TRP A 38 0.89 -4.33 -2.78
CA TRP A 38 1.50 -3.71 -1.61
C TRP A 38 3.02 -3.80 -1.61
N PHE A 39 3.60 -4.99 -1.82
CA PHE A 39 5.05 -5.19 -1.77
C PHE A 39 5.76 -4.30 -2.80
N ASN A 40 5.30 -4.33 -4.06
CA ASN A 40 5.88 -3.53 -5.13
C ASN A 40 5.74 -2.01 -4.91
N ALA A 41 4.65 -1.57 -4.27
CA ALA A 41 4.49 -0.16 -3.91
C ALA A 41 5.38 0.24 -2.73
N ASN A 42 5.51 -0.62 -1.72
CA ASN A 42 6.33 -0.38 -0.55
C ASN A 42 7.82 -0.31 -0.90
N GLU A 43 8.32 -1.25 -1.72
CA GLU A 43 9.72 -1.23 -2.17
C GLU A 43 10.02 0.03 -2.97
N LYS A 44 9.14 0.38 -3.92
CA LYS A 44 9.30 1.61 -4.72
C LYS A 44 9.27 2.87 -3.85
N LEU A 45 8.39 2.92 -2.85
CA LEU A 45 8.36 4.02 -1.89
C LEU A 45 9.66 4.11 -1.10
N ASN A 46 10.19 2.99 -0.62
CA ASN A 46 11.47 2.96 0.10
C ASN A 46 12.62 3.45 -0.79
N GLU A 47 12.70 2.98 -2.04
CA GLU A 47 13.67 3.47 -3.02
C GLU A 47 13.58 4.98 -3.21
N THR A 48 12.36 5.53 -3.33
CA THR A 48 12.15 6.98 -3.45
C THR A 48 12.60 7.74 -2.21
N ILE A 49 12.28 7.23 -1.01
CA ILE A 49 12.68 7.86 0.26
C ILE A 49 14.20 7.82 0.41
N THR A 50 14.84 6.67 0.20
CA THR A 50 16.29 6.53 0.24
C THR A 50 16.97 7.44 -0.78
N GLY A 51 16.40 7.60 -1.98
CA GLY A 51 16.92 8.55 -2.96
C GLY A 51 16.84 10.02 -2.52
N ILE A 52 15.85 10.39 -1.69
CA ILE A 52 15.74 11.72 -1.09
C ILE A 52 16.79 11.89 0.02
N GLU A 53 16.97 10.85 0.85
CA GLU A 53 17.95 10.81 1.93
C GLU A 53 19.39 10.90 1.41
N ASP A 54 19.74 10.11 0.39
CA ASP A 54 21.07 10.08 -0.23
C ASP A 54 21.41 11.38 -0.96
N ALA A 55 20.39 12.10 -1.44
CA ALA A 55 20.56 13.40 -2.10
C ALA A 55 20.64 14.57 -1.11
N HIS A 56 20.54 14.32 0.20
CA HIS A 56 20.68 15.35 1.22
C HIS A 56 22.16 15.65 1.48
N GLU A 57 22.51 16.94 1.44
CA GLU A 57 23.84 17.41 1.85
C GLU A 57 23.75 18.01 3.26
N ASP A 58 24.50 17.42 4.19
CA ASP A 58 24.54 17.85 5.59
C ASP A 58 25.29 19.18 5.78
N ASN A 59 24.66 20.11 6.49
CA ASN A 59 25.31 21.32 6.97
C ASN A 59 25.83 21.13 8.40
N TYR A 60 27.14 20.93 8.55
CA TYR A 60 27.79 20.69 9.85
C TYR A 60 27.90 21.92 10.76
N ASP A 61 27.55 23.11 10.28
CA ASP A 61 27.44 24.31 11.12
C ASP A 61 26.10 24.36 11.89
N GLU A 62 25.14 23.50 11.51
CA GLU A 62 23.82 23.40 12.12
C GLU A 62 23.63 22.06 12.85
N VAL A 63 22.57 21.99 13.67
CA VAL A 63 22.19 20.71 14.30
C VAL A 63 21.59 19.81 13.22
N LEU A 64 22.25 18.68 12.97
CA LEU A 64 21.82 17.73 11.95
C LEU A 64 20.42 17.16 12.25
N PRO A 65 19.53 17.10 11.24
CA PRO A 65 18.21 16.52 11.42
C PRO A 65 18.31 14.99 11.56
N ILE A 66 17.51 14.42 12.47
CA ILE A 66 17.41 12.95 12.61
C ILE A 66 16.60 12.36 11.44
N PHE A 67 15.67 13.12 10.88
CA PHE A 67 14.82 12.69 9.77
C PHE A 67 14.93 13.65 8.58
N VAL A 68 15.25 13.10 7.42
CA VAL A 68 15.38 13.85 6.17
C VAL A 68 14.12 13.64 5.34
N TYR A 69 13.34 14.71 5.15
CA TYR A 69 12.06 14.67 4.40
C TYR A 69 12.15 15.23 2.98
N GLY A 70 13.29 15.81 2.62
CA GLY A 70 13.56 16.41 1.31
C GLY A 70 12.98 17.81 1.10
N THR A 71 13.53 18.50 0.11
CA THR A 71 13.10 19.85 -0.29
C THR A 71 11.82 19.81 -1.14
N GLU A 72 11.27 20.98 -1.47
CA GLU A 72 10.08 21.05 -2.32
C GLU A 72 10.37 20.56 -3.76
N GLU A 73 11.59 20.80 -4.23
CA GLU A 73 12.09 20.38 -5.53
C GLU A 73 12.23 18.85 -5.60
N GLN A 74 12.80 18.24 -4.56
CA GLN A 74 12.91 16.78 -4.45
C GLN A 74 11.52 16.13 -4.40
N ALA A 75 10.58 16.71 -3.64
CA ALA A 75 9.20 16.25 -3.61
C ALA A 75 8.54 16.29 -5.00
N LYS A 76 8.73 17.38 -5.76
CA LYS A 76 8.22 17.53 -7.13
C LYS A 76 8.81 16.48 -8.08
N ALA A 77 10.11 16.21 -7.97
CA ALA A 77 10.79 15.19 -8.77
C ALA A 77 10.27 13.77 -8.46
N ALA A 78 9.93 13.49 -7.21
CA ALA A 78 9.43 12.19 -6.76
C ALA A 78 7.95 11.92 -7.08
N ILE A 79 7.16 12.92 -7.50
CA ILE A 79 5.70 12.79 -7.74
C ILE A 79 5.34 11.55 -8.58
N PRO A 80 5.98 11.26 -9.73
CA PRO A 80 5.58 10.11 -10.57
C PRO A 80 5.69 8.76 -9.85
N ASP A 81 6.75 8.60 -9.04
CA ASP A 81 6.99 7.39 -8.27
C ASP A 81 6.00 7.27 -7.11
N LEU A 82 5.74 8.38 -6.42
CA LEU A 82 4.78 8.44 -5.32
C LEU A 82 3.34 8.17 -5.80
N GLU A 83 2.94 8.72 -6.95
CA GLU A 83 1.64 8.46 -7.56
C GLU A 83 1.49 6.99 -7.96
N THR A 84 2.55 6.37 -8.49
CA THR A 84 2.56 4.93 -8.79
C THR A 84 2.32 4.09 -7.53
N CYS A 85 2.93 4.46 -6.41
CA CYS A 85 2.72 3.78 -5.12
C CYS A 85 1.26 3.93 -4.66
N ILE A 86 0.70 5.14 -4.77
CA ILE A 86 -0.68 5.43 -4.41
C ILE A 86 -1.67 4.61 -5.25
N GLU A 87 -1.47 4.56 -6.57
CA GLU A 87 -2.34 3.82 -7.48
C GLU A 87 -2.33 2.32 -7.17
N LYS A 88 -1.15 1.72 -7.05
CA LYS A 88 -1.00 0.29 -6.74
C LYS A 88 -1.68 -0.09 -5.43
N CYS A 89 -1.47 0.69 -4.36
CA CYS A 89 -2.13 0.45 -3.08
C CYS A 89 -3.64 0.71 -3.13
N SER A 90 -4.10 1.69 -3.91
CA SER A 90 -5.53 1.93 -4.12
C SER A 90 -6.22 0.74 -4.79
N VAL A 91 -5.58 0.15 -5.79
CA VAL A 91 -6.06 -1.09 -6.44
C VAL A 91 -6.10 -2.26 -5.47
N VAL A 92 -5.13 -2.38 -4.56
CA VAL A 92 -5.15 -3.41 -3.50
C VAL A 92 -6.33 -3.23 -2.57
N ILE A 93 -6.56 -2.00 -2.11
CA ILE A 93 -7.66 -1.69 -1.20
C ILE A 93 -9.00 -2.01 -1.86
N ASP A 94 -9.20 -1.53 -3.09
CA ASP A 94 -10.44 -1.73 -3.86
C ASP A 94 -10.75 -3.23 -4.09
N ARG A 95 -9.74 -4.01 -4.50
CA ARG A 95 -9.96 -5.41 -4.93
C ARG A 95 -9.86 -6.45 -3.82
N HIS A 96 -9.17 -6.15 -2.74
CA HIS A 96 -8.84 -7.13 -1.70
C HIS A 96 -9.28 -6.75 -0.30
N SER A 97 -9.99 -5.62 -0.13
CA SER A 97 -10.72 -5.35 1.11
C SER A 97 -11.75 -6.44 1.36
N MET A 98 -11.74 -6.99 2.57
CA MET A 98 -12.65 -8.03 3.04
C MET A 98 -13.34 -7.55 4.31
N THR A 99 -14.18 -6.53 4.19
CA THR A 99 -14.99 -6.03 5.31
C THR A 99 -16.16 -6.98 5.56
N VAL A 100 -16.03 -7.85 6.57
CA VAL A 100 -17.09 -8.79 6.97
C VAL A 100 -17.48 -8.56 8.42
N ARG A 101 -18.77 -8.28 8.66
CA ARG A 101 -19.30 -7.91 10.00
C ARG A 101 -18.55 -6.72 10.61
N ASP A 102 -18.40 -5.66 9.81
CA ASP A 102 -17.71 -4.41 10.16
C ASP A 102 -16.25 -4.59 10.59
N LYS A 103 -15.64 -5.72 10.22
CA LYS A 103 -14.23 -6.01 10.47
C LYS A 103 -13.56 -6.38 9.17
N GLU A 104 -12.57 -5.59 8.79
CA GLU A 104 -11.69 -5.93 7.69
C GLU A 104 -10.85 -7.17 8.09
N ARG A 105 -10.86 -8.19 7.22
CA ARG A 105 -10.25 -9.51 7.46
C ARG A 105 -8.89 -9.67 6.79
N ASN A 106 -8.57 -8.80 5.84
CA ASN A 106 -7.29 -8.73 5.19
C ASN A 106 -6.38 -7.72 5.90
N THR A 107 -5.33 -8.23 6.53
CA THR A 107 -4.39 -7.41 7.31
C THR A 107 -3.56 -6.45 6.47
N TRP A 108 -3.36 -6.75 5.18
CA TRP A 108 -2.55 -5.91 4.29
C TRP A 108 -3.25 -4.62 3.85
N ILE A 109 -4.53 -4.45 4.18
CA ILE A 109 -5.29 -3.24 3.85
C ILE A 109 -4.81 -2.05 4.66
N ASP A 110 -4.44 -2.24 5.93
CA ASP A 110 -3.87 -1.17 6.75
C ASP A 110 -2.48 -0.79 6.26
N ASP A 111 -1.66 -1.78 5.92
CA ASP A 111 -0.33 -1.54 5.35
C ASP A 111 -0.40 -0.82 4.00
N ALA A 112 -1.42 -1.10 3.18
CA ALA A 112 -1.67 -0.38 1.94
C ALA A 112 -2.07 1.09 2.20
N HIS A 113 -2.96 1.35 3.17
CA HIS A 113 -3.25 2.73 3.59
C HIS A 113 -2.01 3.43 4.13
N PHE A 114 -1.13 2.72 4.83
CA PHE A 114 0.09 3.30 5.40
C PHE A 114 1.07 3.74 4.31
N VAL A 115 1.24 2.92 3.27
CA VAL A 115 2.05 3.27 2.08
C VAL A 115 1.45 4.49 1.37
N ILE A 116 0.13 4.56 1.20
CA ILE A 116 -0.53 5.74 0.62
C ILE A 116 -0.29 6.98 1.51
N GLY A 117 -0.43 6.85 2.83
CA GLY A 117 -0.21 7.95 3.77
C GLY A 117 1.20 8.51 3.68
N LYS A 118 2.22 7.64 3.67
CA LYS A 118 3.61 8.06 3.46
C LYS A 118 3.80 8.69 2.08
N ALA A 119 3.27 8.09 1.02
CA ALA A 119 3.42 8.63 -0.33
C ALA A 119 2.81 10.04 -0.45
N GLN A 120 1.63 10.27 0.12
CA GLN A 120 1.01 11.60 0.18
C GLN A 120 1.83 12.58 1.04
N PHE A 121 2.40 12.11 2.16
CA PHE A 121 3.27 12.93 2.99
C PHE A 121 4.50 13.43 2.23
N TYR A 122 5.24 12.55 1.55
CA TYR A 122 6.40 12.93 0.72
C TYR A 122 5.99 13.73 -0.52
N LYS A 123 4.77 13.56 -1.03
CA LYS A 123 4.17 14.39 -2.08
C LYS A 123 3.75 15.78 -1.58
N ARG A 124 3.83 16.03 -0.26
CA ARG A 124 3.42 17.27 0.43
C ARG A 124 1.91 17.55 0.39
N THR A 125 1.10 16.52 0.17
CA THR A 125 -0.37 16.53 0.25
C THR A 125 -0.80 16.08 1.65
N TYR A 126 -0.58 16.95 2.62
CA TYR A 126 -0.67 16.61 4.04
C TYR A 126 -2.09 16.26 4.51
N VAL A 127 -3.12 16.85 3.90
CA VAL A 127 -4.53 16.57 4.26
C VAL A 127 -4.92 15.14 3.88
N GLU A 128 -4.46 14.67 2.72
CA GLU A 128 -4.65 13.30 2.25
C GLU A 128 -3.84 12.33 3.10
N ALA A 129 -2.59 12.67 3.43
CA ALA A 129 -1.73 11.88 4.30
C ALA A 129 -2.37 11.68 5.68
N GLU A 130 -2.84 12.77 6.30
CA GLU A 130 -3.53 12.74 7.59
C GLU A 130 -4.75 11.82 7.54
N ARG A 131 -5.56 11.89 6.48
CA ARG A 131 -6.73 11.01 6.32
C ARG A 131 -6.35 9.54 6.34
N MET A 132 -5.28 9.16 5.64
CA MET A 132 -4.82 7.77 5.61
C MET A 132 -4.28 7.32 6.97
N PHE A 133 -3.49 8.14 7.65
CA PHE A 133 -2.99 7.82 8.98
C PHE A 133 -4.11 7.76 10.03
N ALA A 134 -5.10 8.64 9.93
CA ALA A 134 -6.28 8.63 10.80
C ALA A 134 -7.14 7.37 10.59
N TYR A 135 -7.24 6.86 9.36
CA TYR A 135 -7.91 5.58 9.09
C TYR A 135 -7.25 4.43 9.87
N ILE A 136 -5.92 4.33 9.80
CA ILE A 136 -5.15 3.27 10.46
C ILE A 136 -5.25 3.40 11.99
N SER A 137 -5.15 4.63 12.52
CA SER A 137 -5.20 4.87 13.97
C SER A 137 -6.56 4.57 14.60
N ARG A 138 -7.64 4.56 13.83
CA ARG A 138 -9.02 4.33 14.32
C ARG A 138 -9.39 2.85 14.37
N ARG A 139 -8.49 1.96 13.94
CA ARG A 139 -8.77 0.55 13.74
C ARG A 139 -8.30 -0.34 14.88
#